data_AF-A0A927DMX0-F1
#
_entry.id   AF-A0A927DMX0-F1
#
_cell.length_a   1.000
_cell.length_b   1.000
_cell.length_c   1.000
_cell.angle_alpha   90.00
_cell.angle_beta   90.00
_cell.angle_gamma   90.00
#
_symmetry.space_group_name_H-M   'P 1'
#
loop_
_entity.id
_entity.type
_entity.pdbx_description
1 polymer ?
#
loop_
_entity_poly.entity_id
_entity_poly.type
_entity_poly.pdbx_seq_one_letter_code
_entity_poly.pdbx_strand_id
1 'polypeptide(L)' 'MRKNAGDIRSQICRAGQGRIASLIGRYYAMDRDNRWDRVEQAYDLLTTAKGEFRGRYRRRGSAGRLRP' A
#
# COMPACT_ATOMS: atom_id res chain seq x y z
N MET A 1 19.24 15.65 -0.05
CA MET A 1 18.86 14.36 0.56
C MET A 1 17.60 13.85 -0.14
N ARG A 2 17.71 12.88 -1.05
CA ARG A 2 16.55 12.32 -1.77
C ARG A 2 16.02 11.14 -0.94
N LYS A 3 14.83 11.26 -0.37
CA LYS A 3 14.15 10.16 0.33
C LYS A 3 13.41 9.32 -0.71
N ASN A 4 13.73 8.04 -0.81
CA ASN A 4 13.16 7.12 -1.80
C ASN A 4 12.34 6.02 -1.12
N ALA A 5 11.59 5.24 -1.91
CA ALA A 5 10.76 4.14 -1.38
C ALA A 5 11.55 3.10 -0.55
N GLY A 6 12.85 2.92 -0.84
CA GLY A 6 13.75 2.07 -0.04
C GLY A 6 13.90 2.53 1.41
N ASP A 7 13.88 3.83 1.65
CA ASP A 7 14.00 4.39 3.00
C ASP A 7 12.76 4.07 3.83
N ILE A 8 11.57 4.19 3.24
CA ILE A 8 10.30 3.89 3.91
C ILE A 8 10.27 2.44 4.36
N ARG A 9 10.71 1.51 3.50
CA ARG A 9 10.79 0.09 3.87
C ARG A 9 11.75 -0.13 5.04
N SER A 10 12.90 0.53 5.03
CA SER A 10 13.87 0.47 6.14
C SER A 10 13.27 0.96 7.45
N GLN A 11 12.54 2.08 7.44
CA GLN A 11 11.88 2.62 8.62
C GLN A 11 10.81 1.67 9.18
N ILE A 12 9.98 1.08 8.31
CA ILE A 12 8.96 0.09 8.72
C ILE A 12 9.63 -1.14 9.35
N CYS A 13 10.73 -1.63 8.75
CA CYS A 13 11.48 -2.75 9.32
C CYS A 13 12.12 -2.41 10.66
N ARG A 14 12.65 -1.18 10.83
CA ARG A 14 13.20 -0.70 12.10
C ARG A 14 12.15 -0.58 13.19
N ALA A 15 10.96 -0.11 12.85
CA ALA A 15 9.83 -0.02 13.78
C ALA A 15 9.27 -1.40 14.19
N GLY A 16 9.57 -2.46 13.42
CA GLY A 16 9.11 -3.83 13.71
C GLY A 16 7.61 -4.06 13.48
N GLN A 17 6.87 -3.04 13.02
CA GLN A 17 5.42 -3.06 12.88
C GLN A 17 4.97 -2.28 11.64
N GLY A 18 3.85 -2.72 11.04
CA GLY A 18 3.29 -2.13 9.83
C GLY A 18 3.79 -2.75 8.52
N ARG A 19 3.02 -2.54 7.44
CA ARG A 19 3.33 -3.01 6.09
C ARG A 19 2.79 -1.99 5.08
N ILE A 20 3.44 -1.89 3.93
CA ILE A 20 2.91 -1.14 2.78
C ILE A 20 1.79 -2.00 2.18
N ALA A 21 0.55 -1.50 2.21
CA ALA A 21 -0.62 -2.21 1.72
C ALA A 21 -0.86 -1.95 0.22
N SER A 22 -0.87 -0.67 -0.17
CA SER A 22 -1.10 -0.22 -1.55
C SER A 22 -0.12 0.88 -1.93
N LEU A 23 0.18 1.00 -3.22
CA LEU A 23 0.98 2.08 -3.79
C LEU A 23 0.19 2.71 -4.93
N ILE A 24 0.08 4.04 -4.91
CA ILE A 24 -0.60 4.80 -5.94
C ILE A 24 0.11 6.14 -6.16
N GLY A 25 0.17 6.58 -7.41
CA GLY A 25 0.76 7.87 -7.76
C GLY A 25 -0.13 9.03 -7.31
N ARG A 26 0.49 10.13 -6.88
CA ARG A 26 -0.21 11.36 -6.49
C ARG A 26 -1.15 11.92 -7.57
N TYR A 27 -0.84 11.66 -8.85
CA TYR A 27 -1.67 12.08 -9.98
C TYR A 27 -3.09 11.50 -9.91
N TYR A 28 -3.25 10.30 -9.33
CA TYR A 28 -4.55 9.66 -9.13
C TYR A 28 -5.12 9.93 -7.74
N ALA A 29 -4.29 9.82 -6.70
CA ALA A 29 -4.76 9.91 -5.32
C ALA A 29 -4.92 11.34 -4.77
N MET A 30 -4.36 12.35 -5.44
CA MET A 30 -4.34 13.74 -4.98
C MET A 30 -4.73 14.72 -6.10
N ASP A 31 -5.77 14.38 -6.86
CA ASP A 31 -6.36 15.30 -7.83
C ASP A 31 -7.00 16.50 -7.11
N ARG A 32 -6.87 17.70 -7.68
CA ARG A 32 -7.45 18.95 -7.15
C ARG A 32 -8.38 19.64 -8.14
N ASP A 33 -8.54 19.04 -9.33
CA ASP A 33 -9.29 19.62 -10.45
C ASP A 33 -10.65 18.91 -10.62
N ASN A 34 -11.10 18.19 -9.59
CA ASN A 34 -12.36 17.43 -9.56
C ASN A 34 -12.51 16.40 -10.68
N ARG A 35 -11.41 15.75 -11.07
CA ARG A 35 -11.46 14.64 -12.04
C ARG A 35 -11.75 13.33 -11.32
N TRP A 36 -13.03 13.05 -11.14
CA TRP A 36 -13.53 11.95 -10.33
C TRP A 36 -13.07 10.56 -10.80
N ASP A 37 -12.89 10.33 -12.11
CA ASP A 37 -12.40 9.04 -12.64
C ASP A 37 -11.02 8.64 -12.09
N ARG A 38 -10.18 9.63 -11.74
CA ARG A 38 -8.85 9.39 -11.18
C ARG A 38 -8.93 9.07 -9.69
N VAL A 39 -9.77 9.81 -8.98
CA VAL A 39 -9.99 9.65 -7.54
C VAL A 39 -10.70 8.34 -7.26
N GLU A 40 -11.62 7.92 -8.13
CA GLU A 40 -12.30 6.62 -8.04
C GLU A 40 -11.31 5.46 -8.09
N GLN A 41 -10.35 5.48 -9.02
CA GLN A 41 -9.28 4.46 -9.07
C GLN A 41 -8.47 4.40 -7.78
N ALA A 42 -8.22 5.54 -7.14
CA ALA A 42 -7.55 5.57 -5.84
C ALA A 42 -8.42 5.01 -4.72
N TYR A 43 -9.71 5.32 -4.74
CA TYR A 43 -10.68 4.83 -3.76
C TYR A 43 -10.84 3.32 -3.84
N ASP A 44 -11.02 2.78 -5.04
CA ASP A 44 -11.17 1.35 -5.31
C ASP A 44 -9.95 0.55 -4.85
N LEU A 45 -8.75 1.08 -5.08
CA LEU A 45 -7.50 0.46 -4.63
C LEU A 45 -7.40 0.40 -3.10
N LEU A 46 -7.87 1.44 -2.40
CA LEU A 46 -7.76 1.52 -0.95
C LEU A 46 -8.84 0.72 -0.22
N THR A 47 -10.04 0.62 -0.78
CA THR A 47 -11.19 -0.01 -0.11
C THR A 47 -11.42 -1.45 -0.54
N THR A 48 -11.26 -1.75 -1.84
CA THR A 48 -11.57 -3.07 -2.42
C THR A 48 -10.33 -3.79 -2.94
N ALA A 49 -9.14 -3.19 -2.80
CA ALA A 49 -7.88 -3.70 -3.34
C ALA A 49 -7.94 -3.97 -4.86
N LYS A 50 -8.76 -3.21 -5.58
CA LYS A 50 -8.84 -3.24 -7.04
C LYS A 50 -7.81 -2.31 -7.64
N GLY A 51 -6.97 -2.84 -8.52
CA GLY A 51 -5.99 -2.07 -9.27
C GLY A 51 -5.37 -2.96 -10.34
N GLU A 52 -4.84 -2.35 -11.40
CA GLU A 52 -4.26 -3.07 -12.54
C GLU A 52 -3.12 -4.00 -12.09
N PHE A 53 -2.28 -3.53 -11.17
CA PHE A 53 -1.18 -4.30 -10.63
C PHE A 53 -1.52 -4.88 -9.26
N ARG A 54 -1.80 -6.19 -9.23
CA ARG A 54 -1.96 -6.92 -7.98
C ARG A 54 -0.65 -7.55 -7.56
N GLY A 55 0.01 -6.95 -6.56
CA GLY A 55 1.18 -7.55 -5.93
C GLY A 55 0.83 -8.91 -5.32
N ARG A 56 1.66 -9.94 -5.57
CA ARG A 56 1.50 -11.23 -4.90
C ARG A 56 1.79 -11.07 -3.42
N TYR A 57 0.75 -11.09 -2.59
CA TYR A 57 0.94 -11.20 -1.15
C TYR A 57 1.44 -12.62 -0.83
N ARG A 58 2.73 -12.74 -0.54
CA ARG A 58 3.28 -13.97 0.02
C ARG A 58 2.78 -14.10 1.45
N ARG A 59 1.68 -14.84 1.66
CA ARG A 59 1.31 -15.34 2.98
C ARG A 59 2.52 -16.10 3.51
N ARG A 60 3.23 -15.52 4.50
CA ARG A 60 4.10 -16.33 5.35
C ARG A 60 3.15 -17.33 6.02
N GLY A 61 3.39 -18.62 5.79
CA GLY A 61 2.55 -19.70 6.27
C GLY A 61 2.19 -19.51 7.74
N SER A 62 0.91 -19.68 8.01
CA SER A 62 0.38 -19.97 9.33
C SER A 62 0.93 -21.32 9.80
N ALA A 63 2.11 -21.29 10.41
CA ALA A 63 2.61 -22.36 11.24
C ALA A 63 2.78 -21.83 12.67
N GLY A 64 1.83 -22.22 13.52
CA GLY A 64 2.00 -22.30 14.98
C GLY A 64 2.01 -20.99 15.77
N ARG A 65 0.85 -20.64 16.34
CA ARG A 65 0.63 -20.47 17.80
C ARG A 65 -0.63 -19.61 18.00
N LEU A 66 -1.78 -20.28 18.04
CA LEU A 66 -2.86 -19.84 18.93
C LEU A 66 -2.24 -19.80 20.33
N ARG A 67 -2.19 -18.60 20.91
CA ARG A 67 -1.93 -18.46 22.35
C ARG A 67 -3.23 -18.85 23.06
N PRO A 68 -3.17 -19.54 24.22
CA PRO A 68 -4.36 -19.87 25.00
C PRO A 68 -5.13 -18.60 25.36
#